data_AF-A0A9D4JUH8-F1
#
_entry.id   AF-A0A9D4JUH8-F1
#
_cell.length_a   1.000
_cell.length_b   1.000
_cell.length_c   1.000
_cell.angle_alpha   90.00
_cell.angle_beta   90.00
_cell.angle_gamma   90.00
#
_symmetry.space_group_name_H-M   'P 1'
#
loop_
_entity.id
_entity.type
_entity.pdbx_description
1 polymer ?
#
loop_
_entity_poly.entity_id
_entity_poly.type
_entity_poly.pdbx_seq_one_letter_code
_entity_poly.pdbx_strand_id
1 'polypeptide(L)'
;MKLFVNFSHIVFWDDIYGILLAVLAFMCTIRILEVFESSKRVSVIVKVFEQCGKDLFWFGVSFLYILLGFAFFGLFLFRPYLKSYMTIYRCLTNLFLAMIGKAIFKEMDDTNPISAEIFFVFFIITVVFFVLTIFLSILGASIDNAVVDMKNDTKEDLMEYLMRRFGSLFRLQVKRSNGKDRLKGLCFS
;
A
#
# COMPACT_ATOMS: atom_id res chain seq x y z
N MET A 1 -54.82 -31.05 6.29
CA MET A 1 -53.54 -31.34 6.98
C MET A 1 -52.45 -30.61 6.22
N LYS A 2 -51.90 -29.49 6.74
CA LYS A 2 -50.86 -28.72 6.03
C LYS A 2 -49.52 -29.45 6.22
N LEU A 3 -48.98 -30.02 5.15
CA LEU A 3 -47.62 -30.58 5.14
C LEU A 3 -46.63 -29.42 5.21
N PHE A 4 -45.90 -29.31 6.31
CA PHE A 4 -44.74 -28.44 6.40
C PHE A 4 -43.60 -29.12 5.64
N VAL A 5 -43.45 -28.76 4.36
CA VAL A 5 -42.25 -29.08 3.59
C VAL A 5 -41.11 -28.27 4.20
N ASN A 6 -40.09 -28.95 4.70
CA ASN A 6 -38.92 -28.31 5.30
C ASN A 6 -38.10 -27.61 4.20
N PHE A 7 -38.34 -26.32 3.99
CA PHE A 7 -37.55 -25.46 3.10
C PHE A 7 -36.14 -25.17 3.65
N SER A 8 -35.85 -25.53 4.91
CA SER A 8 -34.56 -25.25 5.57
C SER A 8 -33.35 -25.82 4.82
N HIS A 9 -33.48 -26.98 4.19
CA HIS A 9 -32.39 -27.53 3.39
C HIS A 9 -32.17 -26.73 2.11
N ILE A 10 -33.25 -26.30 1.45
CA ILE A 10 -33.18 -25.52 0.21
C ILE A 10 -32.53 -24.16 0.47
N VAL A 11 -32.90 -23.49 1.57
CA VAL A 11 -32.33 -22.22 2.00
C VAL A 11 -30.83 -22.35 2.32
N PHE A 12 -30.41 -23.44 2.97
CA PHE A 12 -29.00 -23.67 3.27
C PHE A 12 -28.11 -23.79 2.01
N TRP A 13 -28.61 -24.49 0.98
CA TRP A 13 -27.89 -24.61 -0.29
C TRP A 13 -27.85 -23.28 -1.06
N ASP A 14 -28.91 -22.48 -0.99
CA ASP A 14 -28.96 -21.14 -1.60
C ASP A 14 -27.97 -20.17 -0.95
N ASP A 15 -27.87 -20.17 0.39
CA ASP A 15 -26.89 -19.37 1.13
C ASP A 15 -25.44 -19.73 0.74
N ILE A 16 -25.13 -21.04 0.66
CA ILE A 16 -23.80 -21.50 0.24
C ILE A 16 -23.52 -21.09 -1.20
N TYR A 17 -24.50 -21.21 -2.10
CA TYR A 17 -24.37 -20.80 -3.48
C TYR A 17 -24.13 -19.29 -3.60
N GLY A 18 -24.82 -18.48 -2.81
CA GLY A 18 -24.59 -17.04 -2.71
C GLY A 18 -23.18 -16.68 -2.26
N ILE A 19 -22.66 -17.37 -1.23
CA ILE A 19 -21.28 -17.18 -0.77
C ILE A 19 -20.28 -17.58 -1.86
N LEU A 20 -20.49 -18.70 -2.54
CA LEU A 20 -19.63 -19.14 -3.64
C LEU A 20 -19.62 -18.13 -4.79
N LEU A 21 -20.79 -17.60 -5.18
CA LEU A 21 -20.88 -16.54 -6.17
C LEU A 21 -20.16 -15.27 -5.74
N ALA A 22 -20.25 -14.87 -4.47
CA ALA A 22 -19.53 -13.71 -3.95
C ALA A 22 -18.01 -13.92 -4.00
N VAL A 23 -17.52 -15.12 -3.64
CA VAL A 23 -16.09 -15.47 -3.75
C VAL A 23 -15.63 -15.47 -5.20
N LEU A 24 -16.41 -16.06 -6.11
CA LEU A 24 -16.11 -16.05 -7.54
C LEU A 24 -16.09 -14.63 -8.11
N ALA A 25 -17.07 -13.80 -7.75
CA ALA A 25 -17.11 -12.39 -8.15
C ALA A 25 -15.88 -11.63 -7.64
N PHE A 26 -15.47 -11.86 -6.38
CA PHE A 26 -14.27 -11.27 -5.81
C PHE A 26 -13.00 -11.72 -6.53
N MET A 27 -12.87 -13.02 -6.84
CA MET A 27 -11.75 -13.55 -7.64
C MET A 27 -11.74 -12.97 -9.05
N CYS A 28 -12.90 -12.83 -9.69
CA CYS A 28 -13.03 -12.15 -10.98
C CYS A 28 -12.58 -10.69 -10.88
N THR A 29 -12.94 -9.98 -9.81
CA THR A 29 -12.46 -8.60 -9.58
C THR A 29 -10.93 -8.55 -9.46
N ILE A 30 -10.30 -9.48 -8.72
CA ILE A 30 -8.83 -9.57 -8.63
C ILE A 30 -8.22 -9.84 -10.01
N ARG A 31 -8.78 -10.78 -10.79
CA ARG A 31 -8.30 -11.06 -12.15
C ARG A 31 -8.43 -9.86 -13.08
N ILE A 32 -9.49 -9.07 -12.94
CA ILE A 32 -9.66 -7.82 -13.70
C ILE A 32 -8.57 -6.81 -13.30
N LEU A 33 -8.17 -6.74 -12.02
CA LEU A 33 -7.04 -5.92 -11.56
C LEU A 33 -5.70 -6.35 -12.19
N GLU A 34 -5.43 -7.65 -12.27
CA GLU A 34 -4.22 -8.18 -12.93
C GLU A 34 -4.20 -7.84 -14.44
N VAL A 35 -5.34 -7.95 -15.12
CA VAL A 35 -5.45 -7.55 -16.54
C VAL A 35 -5.19 -6.05 -16.73
N PHE A 36 -5.60 -5.22 -15.76
CA PHE A 36 -5.34 -3.78 -15.78
C PHE A 36 -3.84 -3.45 -15.65
N GLU A 37 -3.09 -4.29 -14.95
CA GLU A 37 -1.63 -4.18 -14.80
C GLU A 37 -0.89 -4.36 -16.13
N SER A 38 -1.46 -5.09 -17.10
CA SER A 38 -0.82 -5.31 -18.40
C SER A 38 -0.55 -4.02 -19.20
N SER A 39 -1.08 -2.87 -18.76
CA SER A 39 -0.70 -1.56 -19.30
C SER A 39 0.56 -1.01 -18.62
N LYS A 40 1.52 -0.51 -19.43
CA LYS A 40 2.83 0.00 -18.96
C LYS A 40 2.75 1.07 -17.86
N ARG A 41 1.65 1.83 -17.76
CA ARG A 41 1.48 2.88 -16.73
C ARG A 41 0.99 2.32 -15.39
N VAL A 42 0.17 1.27 -15.44
CA VAL A 42 -0.39 0.63 -14.24
C VAL A 42 0.61 -0.37 -13.65
N SER A 43 1.37 -1.09 -14.49
CA SER A 43 2.43 -2.00 -14.00
C SER A 43 3.49 -1.29 -13.15
N VAL A 44 3.80 -0.03 -13.44
CA VAL A 44 4.73 0.75 -12.61
C VAL A 44 4.14 1.00 -11.21
N ILE A 45 2.85 1.34 -11.13
CA ILE A 45 2.16 1.56 -9.85
C ILE A 45 2.04 0.24 -9.07
N VAL A 46 1.72 -0.86 -9.75
CA VAL A 46 1.61 -2.19 -9.11
C VAL A 46 2.96 -2.67 -8.61
N LYS A 47 4.05 -2.51 -9.37
CA LYS A 47 5.41 -2.85 -8.91
C LYS A 47 5.83 -2.05 -7.69
N VAL A 48 5.45 -0.77 -7.61
CA VAL A 48 5.68 0.05 -6.40
C VAL A 48 4.85 -0.50 -5.22
N PHE A 49 3.58 -0.83 -5.43
CA PHE A 49 2.74 -1.46 -4.40
C PHE A 49 3.26 -2.83 -3.96
N GLU A 50 3.80 -3.63 -4.87
CA GLU A 50 4.33 -4.97 -4.59
C GLU A 50 5.65 -4.88 -3.81
N GLN A 51 6.54 -3.95 -4.20
CA GLN A 51 7.77 -3.65 -3.49
C GLN A 51 7.49 -3.11 -2.07
N CYS A 52 6.49 -2.24 -1.93
CA CYS A 52 6.04 -1.73 -0.63
C CYS A 52 5.17 -2.72 0.14
N GLY A 53 4.69 -3.81 -0.48
CA GLY A 53 3.72 -4.73 0.12
C GLY A 53 4.25 -5.43 1.36
N LYS A 54 5.55 -5.76 1.39
CA LYS A 54 6.20 -6.34 2.56
C LYS A 54 6.26 -5.36 3.73
N ASP A 55 6.52 -4.08 3.45
CA ASP A 55 6.54 -3.03 4.47
C ASP A 55 5.12 -2.68 4.93
N LEU A 56 4.14 -2.74 4.02
CA LEU A 56 2.73 -2.56 4.30
C LEU A 56 2.16 -3.66 5.22
N PHE A 57 2.66 -4.90 5.09
CA PHE A 57 2.29 -5.98 5.99
C PHE A 57 2.71 -5.68 7.43
N TRP A 58 3.97 -5.28 7.64
CA TRP A 58 4.47 -4.87 8.97
C TRP A 58 3.75 -3.64 9.52
N PHE A 59 3.37 -2.71 8.65
CA PHE A 59 2.50 -1.59 9.01
C PHE A 59 1.12 -2.06 9.47
N GLY A 60 0.49 -2.99 8.74
CA GLY A 60 -0.80 -3.56 9.10
C GLY A 60 -0.79 -4.25 10.47
N VAL A 61 0.28 -4.99 10.79
CA VAL A 61 0.48 -5.59 12.12
C VAL A 61 0.56 -4.51 13.20
N SER A 62 1.31 -3.43 12.94
CA SER A 62 1.46 -2.30 13.88
C SER A 62 0.15 -1.55 14.09
N PHE A 63 -0.65 -1.36 13.03
CA PHE A 63 -1.98 -0.79 13.11
C PHE A 63 -2.91 -1.65 13.98
N LEU A 64 -2.88 -2.98 13.78
CA LEU A 64 -3.68 -3.90 14.58
C LEU A 64 -3.29 -3.85 16.07
N TYR A 65 -2.01 -3.68 16.37
CA TYR A 65 -1.51 -3.53 17.75
C TYR A 65 -2.09 -2.29 18.44
N ILE A 66 -2.09 -1.14 17.77
CA ILE A 66 -2.70 0.10 18.28
C ILE A 66 -4.21 -0.08 18.45
N LEU A 67 -4.88 -0.64 17.45
CA LEU A 67 -6.32 -0.89 17.47
C LEU A 67 -6.71 -1.80 18.65
N LEU A 68 -5.96 -2.89 18.88
CA LEU A 68 -6.17 -3.78 20.01
C LEU A 68 -5.89 -3.10 21.35
N GLY A 69 -4.82 -2.31 21.44
CA GLY A 69 -4.51 -1.53 22.64
C GLY A 69 -5.65 -0.58 23.03
N PHE A 70 -6.18 0.16 22.06
CA PHE A 70 -7.36 1.01 22.27
C PHE A 70 -8.63 0.21 22.54
N ALA A 71 -8.80 -0.96 21.93
CA ALA A 71 -9.93 -1.84 22.23
C ALA A 71 -9.87 -2.34 23.68
N PHE A 72 -8.71 -2.75 24.18
CA PHE A 72 -8.54 -3.16 25.58
C PHE A 72 -8.75 -2.01 26.56
N PHE A 73 -8.24 -0.83 26.26
CA PHE A 73 -8.43 0.37 27.08
C PHE A 73 -9.91 0.81 27.09
N GLY A 74 -10.57 0.80 25.94
CA GLY A 74 -12.00 1.09 25.81
C GLY A 74 -12.88 0.06 26.50
N LEU A 75 -12.52 -1.23 26.45
CA LEU A 75 -13.15 -2.27 27.28
C LEU A 75 -12.93 -1.97 28.76
N PHE A 76 -11.72 -1.65 29.20
CA PHE A 76 -11.46 -1.40 30.62
C PHE A 76 -12.26 -0.21 31.17
N LEU A 77 -12.37 0.88 30.41
CA LEU A 77 -13.12 2.07 30.81
C LEU A 77 -14.64 1.92 30.72
N PHE A 78 -15.17 1.31 29.65
CA PHE A 78 -16.61 1.37 29.32
C PHE A 78 -17.35 0.05 29.50
N ARG A 79 -16.66 -1.09 29.68
CA ARG A 79 -17.29 -2.41 29.85
C ARG A 79 -18.38 -2.50 30.94
N PRO A 80 -18.25 -1.89 32.13
CA PRO A 80 -19.30 -1.98 33.14
C PRO A 80 -20.51 -1.06 32.84
N TYR A 81 -20.37 -0.12 31.90
CA TYR A 81 -21.38 0.92 31.64
C TYR A 81 -22.14 0.71 30.32
N LEU A 82 -21.51 0.12 29.30
CA LEU A 82 -22.10 -0.05 27.97
C LEU A 82 -22.16 -1.53 27.54
N LYS A 83 -23.37 -1.97 27.14
CA LYS A 83 -23.57 -3.31 26.52
C LYS A 83 -22.78 -3.48 25.22
N SER A 84 -22.58 -2.39 24.48
CA SER A 84 -21.77 -2.36 23.24
C SER A 84 -20.27 -2.67 23.48
N TYR A 85 -19.78 -2.52 24.73
CA TYR A 85 -18.39 -2.80 25.13
C TYR A 85 -18.25 -4.09 25.96
N MET A 86 -19.22 -5.01 25.92
CA MET A 86 -19.11 -6.26 26.69
C MET A 86 -18.23 -7.32 26.03
N THR A 87 -18.09 -7.28 24.70
CA THR A 87 -17.30 -8.24 23.94
C THR A 87 -16.23 -7.52 23.13
N ILE A 88 -15.03 -8.09 23.07
CA ILE A 88 -13.91 -7.57 22.26
C ILE A 88 -14.34 -7.33 20.81
N TYR A 89 -15.08 -8.27 20.20
CA TYR A 89 -15.58 -8.13 18.84
C TYR A 89 -16.48 -6.90 18.66
N ARG A 90 -17.43 -6.68 19.58
CA ARG A 90 -18.34 -5.53 19.53
C ARG A 90 -17.60 -4.21 19.76
N CYS A 91 -16.64 -4.20 20.68
CA CYS A 91 -15.74 -3.07 20.90
C CYS A 91 -14.96 -2.72 19.62
N LEU A 92 -14.34 -3.72 18.97
CA LEU A 92 -13.64 -3.54 17.70
C LEU A 92 -14.56 -3.00 16.60
N THR A 93 -15.76 -3.55 16.44
CA THR A 93 -16.75 -3.02 15.48
C THR A 93 -17.06 -1.55 15.75
N ASN A 94 -17.20 -1.18 17.02
CA ASN A 94 -17.47 0.21 17.41
C ASN A 94 -16.26 1.12 17.13
N LEU A 95 -15.03 0.65 17.38
CA LEU A 95 -13.80 1.38 17.03
C LEU A 95 -13.63 1.54 15.51
N PHE A 96 -14.03 0.54 14.71
CA PHE A 96 -14.03 0.67 13.25
C PHE A 96 -15.10 1.66 12.75
N LEU A 97 -16.30 1.61 13.32
CA LEU A 97 -17.36 2.59 13.02
C LEU A 97 -16.91 4.00 13.40
N ALA A 98 -16.23 4.13 14.55
CA ALA A 98 -15.62 5.37 14.99
C ALA A 98 -14.58 5.90 14.00
N MET A 99 -13.73 5.02 13.48
CA MET A 99 -12.72 5.37 12.47
C MET A 99 -13.34 5.88 11.16
N ILE A 100 -14.47 5.31 10.76
CA ILE A 100 -15.25 5.76 9.58
C ILE A 100 -15.99 7.09 9.86
N GLY A 101 -16.06 7.52 11.12
CA GLY A 101 -16.82 8.71 11.56
C GLY A 101 -18.30 8.43 11.84
N LYS A 102 -18.72 7.16 11.78
CA LYS A 102 -20.08 6.71 12.09
C LYS A 102 -20.18 6.14 13.50
N ALA A 103 -19.70 6.90 14.48
CA ALA A 103 -19.80 6.49 15.88
C ALA A 103 -21.24 6.65 16.38
N ILE A 104 -21.79 5.57 16.95
CA ILE A 104 -23.08 5.59 17.66
C ILE A 104 -22.79 6.08 19.08
N PHE A 105 -22.73 7.41 19.26
CA PHE A 105 -22.51 8.07 20.56
C PHE A 105 -23.69 7.93 21.53
N LYS A 106 -24.84 7.47 21.04
CA LYS A 106 -26.12 7.55 21.75
C LYS A 106 -26.18 6.71 23.04
N GLU A 107 -25.27 5.77 23.23
CA GLU A 107 -25.18 4.95 24.46
C GLU A 107 -24.08 5.44 25.43
N MET A 108 -23.18 6.34 25.01
CA MET A 108 -22.06 6.81 25.85
C MET A 108 -22.42 8.02 26.73
N ASP A 109 -23.51 8.72 26.41
CA ASP A 109 -23.90 9.98 27.04
C ASP A 109 -24.45 9.81 28.47
N ASP A 110 -24.99 8.63 28.80
CA ASP A 110 -25.81 8.42 30.01
C ASP A 110 -25.02 8.17 31.31
N THR A 111 -23.69 8.08 31.29
CA THR A 111 -22.94 7.71 32.52
C THR A 111 -21.67 8.52 32.79
N ASN A 112 -20.91 9.01 31.79
CA ASN A 112 -19.81 9.98 31.97
C ASN A 112 -19.31 10.55 30.61
N PRO A 113 -19.92 11.63 30.09
CA PRO A 113 -19.66 12.13 28.72
C PRO A 113 -18.21 12.62 28.52
N ILE A 114 -17.65 13.30 29.52
CA ILE A 114 -16.32 13.94 29.43
C ILE A 114 -15.21 12.90 29.17
N SER A 115 -15.25 11.76 29.87
CA SER A 115 -14.23 10.71 29.72
C SER A 115 -14.32 9.99 28.37
N ALA A 116 -15.54 9.85 27.83
CA ALA A 116 -15.80 9.22 26.55
C ALA A 116 -15.33 10.11 25.39
N GLU A 117 -15.63 11.40 25.44
CA GLU A 117 -15.23 12.38 24.43
C GLU A 117 -13.70 12.50 24.33
N ILE A 118 -13.00 12.65 25.46
CA ILE A 118 -11.54 12.77 25.47
C ILE A 118 -10.88 11.51 24.90
N PHE A 119 -11.35 10.33 25.31
CA PHE A 119 -10.84 9.06 24.79
C PHE A 119 -11.04 8.95 23.27
N PHE A 120 -12.22 9.35 22.78
CA PHE A 120 -12.57 9.25 21.37
C PHE A 120 -11.78 10.23 20.50
N VAL A 121 -11.65 11.48 20.94
CA VAL A 121 -10.83 12.49 20.26
C VAL A 121 -9.37 12.04 20.21
N PHE A 122 -8.84 11.53 21.33
CA PHE A 122 -7.49 11.02 21.40
C PHE A 122 -7.27 9.81 20.47
N PHE A 123 -8.24 8.89 20.40
CA PHE A 123 -8.22 7.76 19.47
C PHE A 123 -8.19 8.22 18.01
N ILE A 124 -9.09 9.13 17.61
CA ILE A 124 -9.14 9.64 16.23
C ILE A 124 -7.83 10.34 15.86
N ILE A 125 -7.34 11.25 16.71
CA ILE A 125 -6.08 11.97 16.43
C ILE A 125 -4.93 10.99 16.28
N THR A 126 -4.83 10.00 17.17
CA THR A 126 -3.75 8.99 17.13
C THR A 126 -3.82 8.16 15.84
N VAL A 127 -5.01 7.67 15.46
CA VAL A 127 -5.18 6.86 14.26
C VAL A 127 -4.92 7.68 13.00
N VAL A 128 -5.45 8.90 12.90
CA VAL A 128 -5.21 9.78 11.76
C VAL A 128 -3.74 10.12 11.64
N PHE A 129 -3.08 10.49 12.74
CA PHE A 129 -1.66 10.78 12.72
C PHE A 129 -0.84 9.56 12.30
N PHE A 130 -1.15 8.38 12.82
CA PHE A 130 -0.47 7.13 12.45
C PHE A 130 -0.65 6.80 10.95
N VAL A 131 -1.87 6.88 10.43
CA VAL A 131 -2.12 6.64 8.99
C VAL A 131 -1.37 7.66 8.13
N LEU A 132 -1.38 8.94 8.52
CA LEU A 132 -0.68 10.00 7.80
C LEU A 132 0.85 9.83 7.84
N THR A 133 1.44 9.48 8.98
CA THR A 133 2.89 9.31 9.10
C THR A 133 3.39 8.16 8.25
N ILE A 134 2.65 7.05 8.18
CA ILE A 134 3.03 5.95 7.29
C ILE A 134 2.76 6.27 5.82
N PHE A 135 1.67 6.95 5.47
CA PHE A 135 1.45 7.37 4.08
C PHE A 135 2.57 8.31 3.60
N LEU A 136 2.97 9.28 4.44
CA LEU A 136 4.11 10.16 4.17
C LEU A 136 5.43 9.39 4.08
N SER A 137 5.66 8.40 4.95
CA SER A 137 6.86 7.58 4.93
C SER A 137 7.00 6.77 3.64
N ILE A 138 5.90 6.13 3.20
CA ILE A 138 5.89 5.33 1.97
C ILE A 138 6.10 6.23 0.75
N LEU A 139 5.38 7.36 0.68
CA LEU A 139 5.57 8.32 -0.40
C LEU A 139 6.99 8.90 -0.43
N GLY A 140 7.54 9.25 0.73
CA GLY A 140 8.92 9.74 0.86
C GLY A 140 9.93 8.72 0.34
N ALA A 141 9.80 7.45 0.72
CA ALA A 141 10.66 6.38 0.23
C ALA A 141 10.50 6.16 -1.29
N SER A 142 9.27 6.21 -1.81
CA SER A 142 9.02 6.08 -3.25
C SER A 142 9.62 7.23 -4.06
N ILE A 143 9.57 8.46 -3.54
CA ILE A 143 10.16 9.64 -4.19
C ILE A 143 11.68 9.54 -4.17
N ASP A 144 12.27 9.14 -3.04
CA ASP A 144 13.73 8.97 -2.92
C ASP A 144 14.25 7.89 -3.88
N ASN A 145 13.58 6.74 -3.93
CA ASN A 145 13.92 5.66 -4.87
C ASN A 145 13.82 6.11 -6.34
N ALA A 146 12.76 6.84 -6.71
CA ALA A 146 12.61 7.36 -8.07
C ALA A 146 13.71 8.37 -8.45
N VAL A 147 14.15 9.20 -7.51
CA VAL A 147 15.27 10.13 -7.72
C VAL A 147 16.60 9.38 -7.84
N VAL A 148 16.80 8.31 -7.07
CA VAL A 148 17.99 7.45 -7.16
C VAL A 148 18.05 6.74 -8.51
N ASP A 149 16.94 6.16 -8.98
CA ASP A 149 16.87 5.49 -10.29
C ASP A 149 17.16 6.46 -11.44
N MET A 150 16.56 7.66 -11.43
CA MET A 150 16.86 8.68 -12.46
C MET A 150 18.34 9.13 -12.42
N LYS A 151 18.95 9.17 -11.24
CA LYS A 151 20.37 9.52 -11.09
C LYS A 151 21.30 8.41 -11.58
N ASN A 152 20.90 7.14 -11.43
CA ASN A 152 21.67 5.99 -11.92
C ASN A 152 21.55 5.86 -13.44
N ASP A 153 20.35 5.98 -14.02
CA ASP A 153 20.14 6.03 -15.48
C ASP A 153 20.97 7.15 -16.11
N THR A 154 20.95 8.35 -15.51
CA THR A 154 21.74 9.49 -16.01
C THR A 154 23.24 9.21 -15.97
N LYS A 155 23.75 8.45 -14.99
CA LYS A 155 25.17 8.09 -14.90
C LYS A 155 25.57 7.03 -15.92
N GLU A 156 24.72 6.04 -16.15
CA GLU A 156 24.95 5.00 -17.16
C GLU A 156 24.93 5.61 -18.56
N ASP A 157 23.94 6.46 -18.86
CA ASP A 157 23.90 7.25 -20.08
C ASP A 157 25.14 8.16 -20.19
N LEU A 158 25.51 8.90 -19.13
CA LEU A 158 26.70 9.75 -19.17
C LEU A 158 27.99 8.94 -19.42
N MET A 159 28.13 7.76 -18.82
CA MET A 159 29.25 6.84 -19.05
C MET A 159 29.28 6.32 -20.49
N GLU A 160 28.14 5.96 -21.06
CA GLU A 160 28.05 5.54 -22.46
C GLU A 160 28.40 6.68 -23.42
N TYR A 161 27.92 7.89 -23.14
CA TYR A 161 28.23 9.09 -23.92
C TYR A 161 29.72 9.45 -23.83
N LEU A 162 30.33 9.32 -22.64
CA LEU A 162 31.76 9.52 -22.43
C LEU A 162 32.60 8.48 -23.18
N MET A 163 32.25 7.19 -23.11
CA MET A 163 32.96 6.13 -23.85
C MET A 163 32.85 6.31 -25.36
N ARG A 164 31.65 6.65 -25.87
CA ARG A 164 31.44 6.91 -27.30
C ARG A 164 32.29 8.10 -27.78
N ARG A 165 32.39 9.17 -26.98
CA ARG A 165 33.22 10.34 -27.30
C ARG A 165 34.72 10.04 -27.18
N PHE A 166 35.13 9.24 -26.21
CA PHE A 166 36.53 8.81 -26.08
C PHE A 166 36.96 7.94 -27.27
N GLY A 167 36.12 6.98 -27.66
CA GLY A 167 36.38 6.09 -28.79
C GLY A 167 36.40 6.80 -30.15
N SER A 168 35.71 7.92 -30.32
CA SER A 168 35.78 8.73 -31.55
C SER A 168 37.04 9.61 -31.59
N LEU A 169 37.45 10.19 -30.46
CA LEU A 169 38.70 10.95 -30.36
C LEU A 169 39.94 10.06 -30.54
N PHE A 170 39.94 8.86 -29.97
CA PHE A 170 41.04 7.91 -30.14
C PHE A 170 41.19 7.46 -31.60
N ARG A 171 40.06 7.23 -32.31
CA ARG A 171 40.07 6.94 -33.75
C ARG A 171 40.62 8.10 -34.60
N LEU A 172 40.36 9.35 -34.22
CA LEU A 172 40.92 10.52 -34.90
C LEU A 172 42.42 10.71 -34.63
N GLN A 173 42.90 10.41 -33.41
CA GLN A 173 44.33 10.43 -33.08
C GLN A 173 45.11 9.33 -33.83
N VAL A 174 44.58 8.10 -33.89
CA VAL A 174 45.21 6.98 -34.60
C VAL A 174 45.31 7.25 -36.11
N LYS A 175 44.27 7.85 -36.72
CA LYS A 175 44.30 8.21 -38.16
C LYS A 175 45.27 9.37 -38.46
N ARG A 176 45.46 10.29 -37.52
CA ARG A 176 46.40 11.43 -37.65
C ARG A 176 47.87 10.99 -37.50
N SER A 177 48.15 9.96 -36.69
CA SER A 177 49.49 9.36 -36.61
C SER A 177 49.87 8.64 -37.91
N ASN A 178 48.96 7.82 -38.46
CA ASN A 178 49.21 7.03 -39.67
C ASN A 178 49.37 7.90 -40.95
N GLY A 179 48.77 9.10 -40.98
CA GLY A 179 48.96 10.06 -42.07
C GLY A 179 50.31 10.80 -42.06
N LYS A 180 50.94 10.94 -40.88
CA LYS A 180 52.23 11.64 -40.74
C LYS A 180 53.41 10.78 -41.21
N ASP A 181 53.28 9.45 -41.12
CA ASP A 181 54.30 8.50 -41.59
C ASP A 181 54.29 8.34 -43.12
N ARG A 182 53.13 8.48 -43.78
CA ARG A 182 53.03 8.47 -45.24
C ARG A 182 53.58 9.73 -45.93
N LEU A 183 53.48 10.89 -45.27
CA LEU A 183 54.06 12.14 -45.80
C LEU A 183 55.59 12.20 -45.65
N LYS A 184 56.17 11.48 -44.69
CA LYS A 184 57.64 11.36 -44.55
C LYS A 184 58.27 10.45 -45.61
N GLY A 185 57.55 9.45 -46.12
CA GLY A 185 58.03 8.58 -47.20
C GLY A 185 58.03 9.22 -48.60
N LEU A 186 57.24 10.28 -48.82
CA LEU A 186 57.15 10.98 -50.11
C LEU A 186 58.15 12.15 -50.27
N CYS A 187 58.82 12.56 -49.19
CA CYS A 187 59.84 13.63 -49.22
C CYS A 187 61.28 13.10 -49.32
N PHE A 188 61.44 11.78 -49.46
CA PHE A 188 62.74 11.09 -49.44
C PHE A 188 62.96 10.18 -50.66
N SER A 189 62.21 10.38 -51.75
CA SER A 189 62.47 9.77 -53.05
C SER A 189 62.62 10.81 -54.13
#